data_AF-A0A821GWN7-F1
#
_entry.id   AF-A0A821GWN7-F1
#
_cell.length_a   1.000
_cell.length_b   1.000
_cell.length_c   1.000
_cell.angle_alpha   90.00
_cell.angle_beta   90.00
_cell.angle_gamma   90.00
#
_symmetry.space_group_name_H-M   'P 1'
#
loop_
_entity.id
_entity.type
_entity.pdbx_description
1 polymer ?
#
loop_
_entity_poly.entity_id
_entity_poly.type
_entity_poly.pdbx_seq_one_letter_code
_entity_poly.pdbx_strand_id
1 'polypeptide(L)' 'MKRFVQTFVLAPAVDAKQKYHVHNDIFRYQDDTVWIPTIDNTSTKISSPTTAYVNE' A
#
# COMPACT_ATOMS: atom_id res chain seq x y z
N MET A 1 -1.85 18.31 3.56
CA MET A 1 -0.96 17.12 3.66
C MET A 1 -1.80 15.95 4.16
N LYS A 2 -1.59 14.73 3.62
CA LYS A 2 -2.32 13.52 4.07
C LYS A 2 -1.49 12.77 5.10
N ARG A 3 -2.14 12.19 6.11
CA ARG A 3 -1.47 11.32 7.08
C ARG A 3 -1.18 9.96 6.45
N PHE A 4 -0.09 9.32 6.85
CA PHE A 4 0.30 8.02 6.32
C PHE A 4 0.92 7.12 7.40
N VAL A 5 0.91 5.82 7.12
CA VAL A 5 1.65 4.78 7.82
C VAL A 5 2.59 4.11 6.82
N GLN A 6 3.83 3.89 7.24
CA GLN A 6 4.84 3.21 6.43
C GLN A 6 5.50 2.11 7.24
N THR A 7 5.63 0.93 6.64
CA THR A 7 6.24 -0.24 7.24
C THR A 7 7.38 -0.71 6.36
N PHE A 8 8.57 -0.81 6.95
CA PHE A 8 9.75 -1.33 6.27
C PHE A 8 10.10 -2.73 6.76
N VAL A 9 10.50 -3.59 5.83
CA VAL A 9 11.21 -4.83 6.14
C VAL A 9 12.66 -4.63 5.75
N LEU A 10 13.57 -4.78 6.71
CA LEU A 10 15.01 -4.64 6.49
C LEU A 10 15.66 -6.02 6.36
N ALA A 11 16.54 -6.17 5.38
CA ALA A 11 17.36 -7.36 5.22
C ALA A 11 18.86 -7.01 5.33
N PRO A 12 19.67 -7.85 5.99
CA PRO A 12 21.10 -7.60 6.14
C PRO A 12 21.79 -7.60 4.77
N ALA A 13 22.74 -6.70 4.58
CA ALA A 13 23.62 -6.72 3.43
C ALA A 13 24.70 -7.80 3.62
N VAL A 14 25.05 -8.49 2.54
CA VAL A 14 26.01 -9.61 2.57
C VAL A 14 27.44 -9.16 2.91
N ASP A 15 27.77 -7.90 2.64
CA ASP A 15 29.12 -7.34 2.65
C ASP A 15 29.46 -6.52 3.91
N ALA A 16 28.50 -6.25 4.79
CA ALA A 16 28.72 -5.34 5.92
C ALA A 16 27.89 -5.68 7.17
N LYS A 17 28.59 -5.78 8.31
CA LYS A 17 28.04 -6.23 9.61
C LYS A 17 26.88 -5.37 10.15
N GLN A 18 26.73 -4.12 9.69
CA GLN A 18 25.69 -3.19 10.15
C GLN A 18 25.05 -2.42 9.00
N LYS A 19 24.98 -3.04 7.83
CA LYS A 19 24.29 -2.47 6.67
C LYS A 19 23.05 -3.30 6.41
N TYR A 20 21.92 -2.64 6.30
CA TYR A 20 20.65 -3.25 5.95
C TYR A 20 20.08 -2.52 4.75
N HIS A 21 19.49 -3.26 3.82
CA HIS A 21 18.73 -2.68 2.71
C HIS A 21 17.24 -2.83 3.00
N VAL A 22 16.44 -1.94 2.43
CA VAL A 22 14.99 -2.06 2.46
C VAL A 22 14.61 -3.19 1.50
N HIS A 23 14.13 -4.29 2.07
CA HIS A 23 13.63 -5.42 1.30
C HIS A 23 12.19 -5.14 0.84
N ASN A 24 11.34 -4.69 1.76
CA ASN A 24 9.98 -4.25 1.45
C ASN A 24 9.73 -2.84 1.99
N ASP A 25 9.01 -2.04 1.20
CA ASP A 25 8.52 -0.72 1.56
C ASP A 25 7.01 -0.67 1.33
N ILE A 26 6.23 -0.70 2.42
CA ILE A 26 4.78 -0.67 2.36
C ILE A 26 4.30 0.66 2.91
N PHE A 27 3.75 1.49 2.03
CA PHE A 27 3.21 2.81 2.35
C PHE A 27 1.70 2.85 2.14
N ARG A 28 0.96 3.42 3.10
CA ARG A 28 -0.50 3.60 3.04
C ARG A 28 -0.92 4.95 3.61
N TYR A 29 -1.83 5.66 2.95
CA TYR A 29 -2.48 6.83 3.56
C TYR A 29 -3.50 6.39 4.61
N GLN A 30 -3.62 7.14 5.71
CA GLN A 30 -4.55 6.82 6.81
C GLN A 30 -6.01 7.13 6.49
N ASP A 31 -6.27 8.09 5.58
CA ASP A 31 -7.62 8.60 5.32
C ASP A 31 -8.29 7.96 4.09
N ASP A 32 -7.71 6.90 3.50
CA ASP A 32 -8.36 6.14 2.43
C ASP A 32 -9.36 5.17 3.07
N THR A 33 -10.53 5.70 3.43
CA THR A 33 -11.67 4.93 3.94
C THR A 33 -11.92 3.70 3.07
N VAL A 34 -11.83 2.56 3.72
CA VAL A 34 -12.08 1.19 3.24
C VAL A 34 -13.20 1.17 2.19
N TRP A 35 -12.89 0.77 0.95
CA TRP A 35 -13.93 0.17 0.12
C TRP A 35 -14.25 -1.18 0.75
N ILE A 36 -15.14 -1.18 1.73
CA ILE A 36 -15.91 -2.37 2.06
C ILE A 36 -16.91 -2.45 0.92
N PRO A 37 -16.94 -3.52 0.10
CA PRO A 37 -18.12 -3.77 -0.71
C PRO A 37 -19.24 -4.10 0.27
N THR A 38 -19.86 -3.08 0.86
CA THR A 38 -21.17 -3.24 1.45
C THR A 38 -22.05 -3.63 0.28
N ILE A 39 -22.49 -4.89 0.26
CA ILE A 39 -23.55 -5.33 -0.64
C ILE A 39 -24.84 -4.72 -0.09
N ASP A 40 -24.98 -3.41 -0.23
CA ASP A 40 -26.24 -2.72 -0.01
C ASP A 40 -26.92 -2.65 -1.36
N ASN A 41 -28.07 -3.32 -1.49
CA ASN A 41 -28.89 -3.32 -2.71
C ASN A 41 -29.53 -1.94 -3.02
N THR A 42 -28.98 -0.85 -2.49
CA THR A 42 -29.37 0.53 -2.81
C THR A 42 -28.15 1.45 -2.82
N SER A 43 -27.74 1.82 -4.04
CA SER A 43 -26.96 3.01 -4.42
C SER A 43 -25.71 3.36 -3.61
N THR A 44 -24.53 2.93 -4.09
CA THR A 44 -23.28 3.66 -3.85
C THR A 44 -22.48 3.75 -5.15
N LYS A 45 -22.16 4.99 -5.53
CA LYS A 45 -21.30 5.31 -6.68
C LYS A 45 -19.91 4.73 -6.45
N ILE A 46 -19.60 3.65 -7.17
CA ILE A 46 -18.24 3.15 -7.29
C ILE A 46 -17.51 4.07 -8.28
N SER A 47 -16.84 5.10 -7.77
CA SER A 47 -15.82 5.82 -8.53
C SER A 47 -14.48 5.12 -8.30
N SER A 48 -14.15 4.17 -9.16
CA SER A 48 -12.84 3.53 -9.21
C SER A 48 -11.81 4.48 -9.85
N PRO A 49 -10.63 4.70 -9.24
CA PRO A 49 -9.44 5.03 -10.02
C PRO A 49 -8.84 3.72 -10.52
N THR A 50 -9.16 3.39 -11.77
CA THR A 50 -8.48 2.36 -12.55
C THR A 50 -7.01 2.74 -12.73
N THR A 51 -6.08 1.94 -12.23
CA THR A 51 -4.66 2.00 -12.64
C THR A 51 -4.00 0.66 -12.29
N ALA A 52 -3.25 -0.05 -13.11
CA ALA A 52 -3.08 -0.16 -14.56
C ALA A 52 -2.14 -1.39 -14.75
N TYR A 53 -2.49 -2.26 -15.70
CA TYR A 53 -1.68 -3.24 -16.45
C TYR A 53 -0.53 -4.02 -15.75
N VAL A 54 -0.70 -5.35 -15.70
CA VAL A 54 0.36 -6.37 -15.56
C VAL A 54 1.03 -6.50 -16.93
N ASN A 55 2.36 -6.31 -16.99
CA ASN A 55 3.14 -6.68 -18.17
C ASN A 55 3.67 -8.11 -17.97
N GLU A 56 3.60 -8.90 -19.05
CA GLU A 56 4.02 -10.31 -19.20
C GLU A 56 5.45 -10.61 -18.74
#